data_AF-A0AAD9GYG2-F1
#
_entry.id   AF-A0AAD9GYG2-F1
#
_cell.length_a   1.000
_cell.length_b   1.000
_cell.length_c   1.000
_cell.angle_alpha   90.00
_cell.angle_beta   90.00
_cell.angle_gamma   90.00
#
_symmetry.space_group_name_H-M   'P 1'
#
loop_
_entity.id
_entity.type
_entity.pdbx_description
1 polymer ?
#
loop_
_entity_poly.entity_id
_entity_poly.type
_entity_poly.pdbx_seq_one_letter_code
_entity_poly.pdbx_strand_id
1 'polypeptide(L)'
;MERAFDSTYTAHPLDSRFVSAALDFLLNCGPDMTLEQVRVVDQIIGKAVSKTKELLLLRYHSEDNSNTEEIQQEGDDDRLGDLLDIAFQRAASHLDRTEKHSSDGHQVSQRCSQVIDALCAISTKDGEPMDQEILWQELLCHCWDETAAGLALELLLLRAQMDVDGDSDNWMGATATLQVVSSLYAQFPVTLKRFSMDQVSVLVSTLIDEGPAYPFTPRMQLQLELLRYLAAVDFLDNSDDLDTAQWLDDYFPECFVCCGVALQLLDDWKQEDGVGMLRMMDMCLLVFKTVLGTFATKREDFYTLLKILTPTITAALTRLTSRPAIPNEPTARKISDSCLETSLYLLVKVAPVIEEDECDALMTIFERLLVPIPASDFSTRPVLLSGCFDAIHQILVHSSIAEMMEPPLIKLLEDGDLQVLYVQYTSRQDRSVDSSSNSSHSGSDEDIETEKAVPIACLLSGMGLDDTKDSDELAIQDSDEISTCTCSGASVLRPDAPQWFGEEDSDDDTNEMESEVSSLLPDTVDDDTTSGIVCIASTTTMPQWFDDTDGEDEAGIDLP
;
A
#
# COMPACT_ATOMS: atom_id res chain seq x y z
N MET A 1 -21.75 20.60 -51.69
CA MET A 1 -20.84 19.67 -50.99
C MET A 1 -19.72 20.53 -50.44
N GLU A 2 -20.06 21.22 -49.33
CA GLU A 2 -19.31 22.25 -48.58
C GLU A 2 -20.33 23.30 -48.13
N ARG A 3 -20.88 23.11 -46.92
CA ARG A 3 -21.50 24.17 -46.13
C ARG A 3 -21.19 23.86 -44.67
N ALA A 4 -20.18 24.55 -44.18
CA ALA A 4 -20.06 25.17 -42.86
C ALA A 4 -20.78 24.46 -41.71
N PHE A 5 -20.05 23.56 -41.03
CA PHE A 5 -20.13 23.44 -39.59
C PHE A 5 -19.25 24.55 -39.00
N ASP A 6 -19.82 25.75 -38.88
CA ASP A 6 -19.27 26.80 -38.04
C ASP A 6 -20.24 26.96 -36.88
N SER A 7 -20.24 25.94 -36.02
CA SER A 7 -20.89 25.99 -34.71
C SER A 7 -19.84 26.51 -33.74
N THR A 8 -19.68 27.83 -33.71
CA THR A 8 -18.99 28.54 -32.65
C THR A 8 -19.69 28.22 -31.34
N TYR A 9 -19.19 27.20 -30.63
CA TYR A 9 -19.48 26.98 -29.21
C TYR A 9 -18.94 28.20 -28.47
N THR A 10 -19.81 29.19 -28.30
CA THR A 10 -19.52 30.33 -27.44
C THR A 10 -19.71 29.83 -26.01
N ALA A 11 -18.61 29.46 -25.37
CA ALA A 11 -18.57 29.19 -23.96
C ALA A 11 -19.09 30.41 -23.22
N HIS A 12 -20.34 30.35 -22.73
CA HIS A 12 -20.81 31.41 -21.85
C HIS A 12 -20.04 31.29 -20.54
N PRO A 13 -19.30 32.33 -20.09
CA PRO A 13 -18.69 32.30 -18.78
C PRO A 13 -19.77 32.01 -17.73
N LEU A 14 -19.44 31.23 -16.69
CA LEU A 14 -20.30 31.23 -15.51
C LEU A 14 -20.41 32.69 -15.09
N ASP A 15 -21.63 33.21 -15.04
CA ASP A 15 -21.84 34.59 -14.60
C ASP A 15 -21.21 34.71 -13.21
N SER A 16 -20.26 35.62 -13.00
CA SER A 16 -19.64 35.84 -11.70
C SER A 16 -20.69 36.13 -10.60
N ARG A 17 -21.89 36.58 -11.01
CA ARG A 17 -23.07 36.68 -10.15
C ARG A 17 -23.62 35.32 -9.70
N PHE A 18 -23.59 34.30 -10.55
CA PHE A 18 -23.96 32.93 -10.17
C PHE A 18 -23.00 32.39 -9.11
N VAL A 19 -21.68 32.47 -9.33
CA VAL A 19 -20.69 31.96 -8.37
C VAL A 19 -20.84 32.67 -7.03
N SER A 20 -20.99 34.00 -7.04
CA SER A 20 -21.24 34.79 -5.83
C SER A 20 -22.53 34.36 -5.11
N ALA A 21 -23.64 34.24 -5.83
CA ALA A 21 -24.91 33.86 -5.24
C ALA A 21 -24.93 32.42 -4.72
N ALA A 22 -24.21 31.51 -5.40
CA ALA A 22 -24.08 30.12 -4.99
C ALA A 22 -23.22 30.00 -3.72
N LEU A 23 -22.10 30.71 -3.65
CA LEU A 23 -21.27 30.79 -2.45
C LEU A 23 -22.06 31.37 -1.27
N ASP A 24 -22.76 32.50 -1.47
CA ASP A 24 -23.61 33.09 -0.45
C ASP A 24 -24.68 32.10 0.04
N PHE A 25 -25.29 31.34 -0.88
CA PHE A 25 -26.27 30.31 -0.53
C PHE A 25 -25.64 29.20 0.33
N LEU A 26 -24.49 28.65 -0.09
CA LEU A 26 -23.82 27.53 0.60
C LEU A 26 -23.27 27.93 1.98
N LEU A 27 -22.77 29.16 2.11
CA LEU A 27 -22.30 29.71 3.38
C LEU A 27 -23.43 29.93 4.37
N ASN A 28 -24.63 30.27 3.87
CA ASN A 28 -25.84 30.44 4.68
C ASN A 28 -26.63 29.13 4.90
N CYS A 29 -26.25 28.03 4.24
CA CYS A 29 -26.83 26.73 4.52
C CYS A 29 -26.33 26.23 5.88
N GLY A 30 -27.26 26.07 6.81
CA GLY A 30 -26.98 25.40 8.07
C GLY A 30 -26.62 23.92 7.86
N PRO A 31 -26.10 23.26 8.91
CA PRO A 31 -25.77 21.85 8.85
C PRO A 31 -26.99 21.00 8.48
N ASP A 32 -28.19 21.35 8.97
CA ASP A 32 -29.44 20.62 8.70
C ASP A 32 -30.13 21.17 7.45
N MET A 33 -29.73 20.67 6.29
CA MET A 33 -30.30 21.08 5.01
C MET A 33 -31.68 20.43 4.79
N THR A 34 -32.64 21.26 4.40
CA THR A 34 -33.93 20.80 3.86
C THR A 34 -33.75 20.13 2.51
N LEU A 35 -34.67 19.25 2.11
CA LEU A 35 -34.64 18.59 0.79
C LEU A 35 -34.56 19.59 -0.37
N GLU A 36 -35.20 20.75 -0.24
CA GLU A 36 -35.10 21.82 -1.26
C GLU A 36 -33.69 22.39 -1.34
N GLN A 37 -33.03 22.61 -0.20
CA GLN A 37 -31.65 23.08 -0.17
C GLN A 37 -30.69 22.05 -0.78
N VAL A 38 -30.89 20.75 -0.49
CA VAL A 38 -30.09 19.66 -1.08
C VAL A 38 -30.19 19.66 -2.61
N ARG A 39 -31.40 19.85 -3.16
CA ARG A 39 -31.60 19.98 -4.62
C ARG A 39 -30.89 21.20 -5.20
N VAL A 40 -30.83 22.30 -4.46
CA VAL A 40 -30.06 23.48 -4.89
C VAL A 40 -28.56 23.20 -4.87
N VAL A 41 -28.05 22.53 -3.83
CA VAL A 41 -26.64 22.08 -3.76
C VAL A 41 -26.30 21.16 -4.94
N ASP A 42 -27.14 20.15 -5.24
CA ASP A 42 -26.99 19.28 -6.41
C ASP A 42 -26.89 20.07 -7.73
N GLN A 43 -27.75 21.08 -7.91
CA GLN A 43 -27.71 21.93 -9.09
C GLN A 43 -26.47 22.83 -9.15
N ILE A 44 -26.00 23.32 -8.01
CA ILE A 44 -24.77 24.10 -7.91
C ILE A 44 -23.58 23.23 -8.32
N ILE A 45 -23.45 22.04 -7.73
CA ILE A 45 -22.38 21.09 -8.05
C ILE A 45 -22.42 20.73 -9.53
N GLY A 46 -23.59 20.35 -10.07
CA GLY A 46 -23.73 19.98 -11.47
C GLY A 46 -23.32 21.09 -12.43
N LYS A 47 -23.61 22.35 -12.11
CA LYS A 47 -23.17 23.51 -12.90
C LYS A 47 -21.68 23.78 -12.77
N ALA A 48 -21.14 23.73 -11.54
CA ALA A 48 -19.72 23.94 -11.27
C ALA A 48 -18.87 22.89 -12.01
N VAL A 49 -19.19 21.60 -11.85
CA VAL A 49 -18.52 20.49 -12.54
C VAL A 49 -18.60 20.64 -14.06
N SER A 50 -19.78 20.97 -14.60
CA SER A 50 -19.94 21.15 -16.05
C SER A 50 -19.05 22.28 -16.58
N LYS A 51 -18.92 23.37 -15.81
CA LYS A 51 -18.05 24.48 -16.19
C LYS A 51 -16.58 24.10 -16.08
N THR A 52 -16.17 23.42 -15.03
CA THR A 52 -14.80 22.90 -14.89
C THR A 52 -14.43 22.04 -16.09
N LYS A 53 -15.30 21.12 -16.50
CA LYS A 53 -15.09 20.29 -17.70
C LYS A 53 -14.97 21.13 -18.98
N GLU A 54 -15.79 22.16 -19.14
CA GLU A 54 -15.71 23.08 -20.28
C GLU A 54 -14.38 23.84 -20.30
N LEU A 55 -13.93 24.36 -19.16
CA LEU A 55 -12.63 25.05 -19.03
C LEU A 55 -11.47 24.12 -19.36
N LEU A 56 -11.53 22.86 -18.92
CA LEU A 56 -10.53 21.84 -19.26
C LEU A 56 -10.49 21.54 -20.76
N LEU A 57 -11.64 21.42 -21.42
CA LEU A 57 -11.73 21.22 -22.87
C LEU A 57 -11.17 22.42 -23.65
N LEU A 58 -11.51 23.65 -23.23
CA LEU A 58 -10.97 24.87 -23.85
C LEU A 58 -9.44 24.95 -23.70
N ARG A 59 -8.93 24.62 -22.52
CA ARG A 59 -7.50 24.59 -22.26
C ARG A 59 -6.80 23.52 -23.10
N TYR A 60 -7.42 22.36 -23.31
CA TYR A 60 -6.88 21.29 -24.16
C TYR A 60 -6.77 21.71 -25.64
N HIS A 61 -7.77 22.40 -26.18
CA HIS A 61 -7.77 22.84 -27.57
C HIS A 61 -6.91 24.09 -27.84
N SER A 62 -6.52 24.84 -26.80
CA SER A 62 -5.72 26.07 -26.95
C SER A 62 -4.23 25.80 -27.24
N GLU A 63 -3.69 24.66 -26.81
CA GLU A 63 -2.26 24.31 -26.99
C GLU A 63 -1.88 24.01 -28.45
N ASP A 64 -2.82 23.54 -29.27
CA ASP A 64 -2.59 23.34 -30.72
C ASP A 64 -2.60 24.65 -31.52
N ASN A 65 -3.04 25.76 -30.92
CA ASN A 65 -3.05 27.08 -31.54
C ASN A 65 -2.21 28.06 -30.72
N SER A 66 -0.92 28.15 -31.06
CA SER A 66 0.09 29.02 -30.44
C SER A 66 -0.18 30.55 -30.50
N ASN A 67 -1.40 30.97 -30.85
CA ASN A 67 -1.79 32.37 -31.03
C ASN A 67 -3.01 32.77 -30.18
N THR A 68 -3.42 31.95 -29.21
CA THR A 68 -4.54 32.32 -28.33
C THR A 68 -4.03 33.29 -27.27
N GLU A 69 -4.44 34.56 -27.38
CA GLU A 69 -4.25 35.59 -26.35
C GLU A 69 -4.59 34.99 -24.98
N GLU A 70 -3.69 35.16 -23.99
CA GLU A 70 -3.94 34.86 -22.58
C GLU A 70 -5.33 35.37 -22.21
N ILE A 71 -6.30 34.45 -22.12
CA ILE A 71 -7.61 34.77 -21.59
C ILE A 71 -7.34 35.06 -20.12
N GLN A 72 -7.23 36.35 -19.78
CA GLN A 72 -7.14 36.88 -18.42
C GLN A 72 -8.44 36.59 -17.67
N GLN A 73 -8.69 35.32 -17.35
CA GLN A 73 -9.74 34.82 -16.46
C GLN A 73 -9.21 34.51 -15.04
N GLU A 74 -8.04 35.06 -14.70
CA GLU A 74 -7.32 34.91 -13.42
C GLU A 74 -8.15 35.26 -12.16
N GLY A 75 -9.31 35.94 -12.29
CA GLY A 75 -10.13 36.32 -11.13
C GLY A 75 -11.38 35.46 -10.89
N ASP A 76 -11.83 34.69 -11.88
CA ASP A 76 -13.06 33.87 -11.76
C ASP A 76 -12.75 32.39 -11.53
N ASP A 77 -11.55 31.92 -11.88
CA ASP A 77 -11.11 30.53 -11.69
C ASP A 77 -10.94 30.17 -10.20
N ASP A 78 -10.32 31.05 -9.41
CA ASP A 78 -10.14 30.84 -7.95
C ASP A 78 -11.49 30.64 -7.23
N ARG A 79 -12.52 31.37 -7.66
CA ARG A 79 -13.85 31.33 -7.05
C ARG A 79 -14.63 30.08 -7.40
N LEU A 80 -14.28 29.41 -8.50
CA LEU A 80 -14.86 28.12 -8.88
C LEU A 80 -14.30 27.00 -7.99
N GLY A 81 -13.02 27.08 -7.61
CA GLY A 81 -12.41 26.20 -6.61
C GLY A 81 -13.12 26.28 -5.26
N ASP A 82 -13.26 27.49 -4.72
CA ASP A 82 -14.01 27.75 -3.47
C ASP A 82 -15.46 27.20 -3.54
N LEU A 83 -16.10 27.35 -4.70
CA LEU A 83 -17.46 26.89 -4.90
C LEU A 83 -17.55 25.35 -4.85
N LEU A 84 -16.62 24.66 -5.50
CA LEU A 84 -16.56 23.19 -5.49
C LEU A 84 -16.24 22.66 -4.10
N ASP A 85 -15.27 23.28 -3.41
CA ASP A 85 -14.89 22.94 -2.04
C ASP A 85 -16.09 23.01 -1.09
N ILE A 86 -16.71 24.19 -0.97
CA ILE A 86 -17.83 24.38 -0.03
C ILE A 86 -19.03 23.52 -0.44
N ALA A 87 -19.33 23.39 -1.74
CA ALA A 87 -20.45 22.56 -2.19
C ALA A 87 -20.24 21.08 -1.86
N PHE A 88 -19.01 20.58 -2.01
CA PHE A 88 -18.65 19.22 -1.66
C PHE A 88 -18.77 18.97 -0.16
N GLN A 89 -18.24 19.86 0.68
CA GLN A 89 -18.37 19.74 2.14
C GLN A 89 -19.83 19.69 2.59
N ARG A 90 -20.69 20.53 2.01
CA ARG A 90 -22.13 20.53 2.31
C ARG A 90 -22.81 19.23 1.86
N ALA A 91 -22.47 18.72 0.68
CA ALA A 91 -23.01 17.47 0.20
C ALA A 91 -22.57 16.27 1.06
N ALA A 92 -21.31 16.23 1.48
CA ALA A 92 -20.77 15.20 2.35
C ALA A 92 -21.44 15.21 3.73
N SER A 93 -21.55 16.38 4.35
CA SER A 93 -22.27 16.57 5.62
C SER A 93 -23.73 16.08 5.58
N HIS A 94 -24.39 16.21 4.42
CA HIS A 94 -25.75 15.70 4.23
C HIS A 94 -25.80 14.18 4.07
N LEU A 95 -24.86 13.61 3.30
CA LEU A 95 -24.75 12.16 3.11
C LEU A 95 -24.45 11.42 4.40
N ASP A 96 -23.67 12.00 5.31
CA ASP A 96 -23.38 11.43 6.62
C ASP A 96 -24.61 11.28 7.51
N ARG A 97 -25.58 12.21 7.38
CA ARG A 97 -26.78 12.24 8.23
C ARG A 97 -28.00 11.54 7.63
N THR A 98 -28.02 11.38 6.32
CA THR A 98 -29.12 10.72 5.63
C THR A 98 -28.80 9.24 5.47
N GLU A 99 -29.83 8.39 5.49
CA GLU A 99 -29.62 7.00 5.10
C GLU A 99 -29.05 7.00 3.68
N LYS A 100 -27.81 6.51 3.57
CA LYS A 100 -27.02 6.38 2.35
C LYS A 100 -27.82 5.71 1.21
N HIS A 101 -28.85 4.91 1.53
CA HIS A 101 -29.72 4.18 0.61
C HIS A 101 -31.01 4.92 0.19
N SER A 102 -31.21 6.18 0.61
CA SER A 102 -32.31 6.98 0.10
C SER A 102 -32.08 7.38 -1.37
N SER A 103 -33.15 7.50 -2.16
CA SER A 103 -33.05 7.95 -3.56
C SER A 103 -32.34 9.31 -3.69
N ASP A 104 -32.51 10.19 -2.69
CA ASP A 104 -31.85 11.50 -2.66
C ASP A 104 -30.35 11.35 -2.30
N GLY A 105 -30.00 10.41 -1.40
CA GLY A 105 -28.62 10.07 -1.06
C GLY A 105 -27.82 9.56 -2.27
N HIS A 106 -28.41 8.69 -3.08
CA HIS A 106 -27.75 8.20 -4.30
C HIS A 106 -27.42 9.33 -5.30
N GLN A 107 -28.34 10.26 -5.52
CA GLN A 107 -28.10 11.38 -6.44
C GLN A 107 -26.98 12.29 -5.92
N VAL A 108 -26.98 12.62 -4.63
CA VAL A 108 -25.95 13.46 -4.02
C VAL A 108 -24.58 12.76 -4.04
N SER A 109 -24.54 11.45 -3.78
CA SER A 109 -23.31 10.65 -3.89
C SER A 109 -22.76 10.65 -5.31
N GLN A 110 -23.63 10.50 -6.32
CA GLN A 110 -23.22 10.56 -7.73
C GLN A 110 -22.61 11.94 -8.07
N ARG A 111 -23.16 13.03 -7.52
CA ARG A 111 -22.58 14.37 -7.69
C ARG A 111 -21.24 14.53 -7.01
N CYS A 112 -21.07 14.00 -5.80
CA CYS A 112 -19.79 14.01 -5.11
C CYS A 112 -18.73 13.28 -5.94
N SER A 113 -19.07 12.12 -6.52
CA SER A 113 -18.20 11.42 -7.46
C SER A 113 -17.82 12.30 -8.67
N GLN A 114 -18.78 13.05 -9.24
CA GLN A 114 -18.51 13.96 -10.36
C GLN A 114 -17.58 15.13 -9.98
N VAL A 115 -17.61 15.58 -8.72
CA VAL A 115 -16.66 16.58 -8.20
C VAL A 115 -15.26 15.98 -8.13
N ILE A 116 -15.12 14.78 -7.56
CA ILE A 116 -13.85 14.05 -7.54
C ILE A 116 -13.33 13.89 -8.97
N ASP A 117 -14.18 13.49 -9.92
CA ASP A 117 -13.77 13.36 -11.32
C ASP A 117 -13.25 14.67 -11.94
N ALA A 118 -13.87 15.80 -11.59
CA ALA A 118 -13.46 17.10 -12.05
C ALA A 118 -12.14 17.54 -11.41
N LEU A 119 -11.97 17.33 -10.11
CA LEU A 119 -10.74 17.65 -9.37
C LEU A 119 -9.56 16.81 -9.86
N CYS A 120 -9.80 15.52 -10.08
CA CYS A 120 -8.88 14.64 -10.79
C CYS A 120 -8.50 15.30 -12.12
N ALA A 121 -9.45 15.62 -12.99
CA ALA A 121 -9.12 16.14 -14.33
C ALA A 121 -8.40 17.52 -14.35
N ILE A 122 -8.50 18.34 -13.30
CA ILE A 122 -7.79 19.63 -13.20
C ILE A 122 -6.29 19.44 -13.04
N SER A 123 -5.88 18.46 -12.24
CA SER A 123 -4.49 18.27 -11.82
C SER A 123 -3.55 17.74 -12.92
N THR A 124 -4.05 17.64 -14.16
CA THR A 124 -3.45 16.88 -15.26
C THR A 124 -2.41 17.59 -16.10
N LYS A 125 -2.50 18.91 -16.18
CA LYS A 125 -2.13 19.55 -17.44
C LYS A 125 -0.66 19.96 -17.52
N ASP A 126 0.01 20.12 -16.39
CA ASP A 126 1.45 20.40 -16.35
C ASP A 126 2.30 19.12 -16.19
N GLY A 127 1.65 17.96 -16.05
CA GLY A 127 2.31 16.65 -16.01
C GLY A 127 3.21 16.44 -14.80
N GLU A 128 3.21 17.33 -13.81
CA GLU A 128 3.96 17.16 -12.58
C GLU A 128 3.08 16.41 -11.55
N PRO A 129 3.40 15.14 -11.22
CA PRO A 129 2.68 14.38 -10.20
C PRO A 129 2.70 15.09 -8.82
N MET A 130 3.66 15.99 -8.60
CA MET A 130 3.75 16.89 -7.46
C MET A 130 2.50 17.75 -7.26
N ASP A 131 1.92 18.29 -8.34
CA ASP A 131 0.78 19.21 -8.22
C ASP A 131 -0.48 18.47 -7.75
N GLN A 132 -0.60 17.19 -8.09
CA GLN A 132 -1.68 16.32 -7.66
C GLN A 132 -1.57 15.97 -6.19
N GLU A 133 -0.36 15.60 -5.75
CA GLU A 133 -0.09 15.32 -4.35
C GLU A 133 -0.41 16.54 -3.48
N ILE A 134 0.06 17.74 -3.87
CA ILE A 134 -0.21 18.99 -3.16
C ILE A 134 -1.71 19.29 -3.11
N LEU A 135 -2.43 19.15 -4.23
CA LEU A 135 -3.87 19.38 -4.24
C LEU A 135 -4.61 18.44 -3.27
N TRP A 136 -4.33 17.14 -3.33
CA TRP A 136 -4.98 16.19 -2.43
C TRP A 136 -4.53 16.33 -0.98
N GLN A 137 -3.29 16.77 -0.74
CA GLN A 137 -2.81 17.12 0.59
C GLN A 137 -3.63 18.26 1.17
N GLU A 138 -3.76 19.36 0.43
CA GLU A 138 -4.55 20.51 0.87
C GLU A 138 -6.01 20.10 1.10
N LEU A 139 -6.63 19.37 0.17
CA LEU A 139 -8.02 18.97 0.29
C LEU A 139 -8.27 17.98 1.44
N LEU A 140 -7.54 16.86 1.50
CA LEU A 140 -7.79 15.78 2.47
C LEU A 140 -7.27 16.09 3.87
N CYS A 141 -6.22 16.91 4.00
CA CYS A 141 -5.55 17.16 5.28
C CYS A 141 -5.86 18.55 5.87
N HIS A 142 -6.27 19.54 5.06
CA HIS A 142 -6.35 20.94 5.52
C HIS A 142 -7.68 21.64 5.24
N CYS A 143 -8.26 21.47 4.05
CA CYS A 143 -9.45 22.23 3.63
C CYS A 143 -10.76 21.53 4.01
N TRP A 144 -10.86 20.22 3.79
CA TRP A 144 -12.08 19.48 4.09
C TRP A 144 -12.17 19.08 5.56
N ASP A 145 -13.38 19.15 6.09
CA ASP A 145 -13.68 18.51 7.37
C ASP A 145 -13.55 16.98 7.25
N GLU A 146 -13.46 16.29 8.39
CA GLU A 146 -13.23 14.84 8.42
C GLU A 146 -14.31 14.06 7.66
N THR A 147 -15.55 14.54 7.66
CA THR A 147 -16.67 13.91 6.93
C THR A 147 -16.47 14.02 5.42
N ALA A 148 -16.14 15.20 4.92
CA ALA A 148 -15.87 15.43 3.51
C ALA A 148 -14.60 14.72 3.05
N ALA A 149 -13.51 14.81 3.82
CA ALA A 149 -12.28 14.12 3.49
C ALA A 149 -12.47 12.59 3.50
N GLY A 150 -13.26 12.06 4.44
CA GLY A 150 -13.61 10.63 4.51
C GLY A 150 -14.39 10.17 3.28
N LEU A 151 -15.42 10.93 2.89
CA LEU A 151 -16.19 10.65 1.67
C LEU A 151 -15.32 10.76 0.41
N ALA A 152 -14.44 11.75 0.33
CA ALA A 152 -13.55 11.92 -0.80
C ALA A 152 -12.59 10.74 -0.94
N LEU A 153 -11.99 10.28 0.17
CA LEU A 153 -11.13 9.11 0.19
C LEU A 153 -11.89 7.83 -0.21
N GLU A 154 -13.12 7.65 0.30
CA GLU A 154 -14.02 6.54 -0.09
C GLU A 154 -14.27 6.54 -1.61
N LEU A 155 -14.61 7.71 -2.18
CA LEU A 155 -14.87 7.85 -3.62
C LEU A 155 -13.60 7.69 -4.47
N LEU A 156 -12.45 8.15 -3.99
CA LEU A 156 -11.16 7.95 -4.66
C LEU A 156 -10.80 6.47 -4.74
N LEU A 157 -10.92 5.73 -3.64
CA LEU A 157 -10.66 4.29 -3.64
C LEU A 157 -11.69 3.54 -4.49
N LEU A 158 -12.96 3.92 -4.44
CA LEU A 158 -13.98 3.33 -5.31
C LEU A 158 -13.64 3.54 -6.79
N ARG A 159 -13.17 4.74 -7.15
CA ARG A 159 -12.72 5.03 -8.50
C ARG A 159 -11.51 4.18 -8.89
N ALA A 160 -10.51 4.11 -8.01
CA ALA A 160 -9.35 3.26 -8.20
C ALA A 160 -9.74 1.80 -8.44
N GLN A 161 -10.77 1.30 -7.75
CA GLN A 161 -11.29 -0.05 -7.92
C GLN A 161 -11.81 -0.31 -9.34
N MET A 162 -12.50 0.65 -9.96
CA MET A 162 -13.03 0.50 -11.33
C MET A 162 -11.92 0.43 -12.39
N ASP A 163 -10.74 0.99 -12.09
CA ASP A 163 -9.60 1.05 -13.01
C ASP A 163 -8.62 -0.13 -12.82
N VAL A 164 -8.88 -1.07 -11.90
CA VAL A 164 -7.96 -2.19 -11.61
C VAL A 164 -7.80 -3.17 -12.79
N ASP A 165 -8.84 -3.33 -13.60
CA ASP A 165 -8.92 -4.38 -14.64
C ASP A 165 -8.69 -3.89 -16.08
N GLY A 166 -8.55 -2.58 -16.32
CA GLY A 166 -8.77 -1.99 -17.63
C GLY A 166 -7.74 -0.97 -18.10
N ASP A 167 -7.30 -1.19 -19.35
CA ASP A 167 -6.59 -0.34 -20.33
C ASP A 167 -7.31 1.01 -20.59
N SER A 168 -7.93 1.59 -19.56
CA SER A 168 -8.65 2.84 -19.65
C SER A 168 -7.63 3.97 -19.69
N ASP A 169 -7.80 4.88 -20.65
CA ASP A 169 -7.14 6.20 -20.68
C ASP A 169 -7.58 7.08 -19.48
N ASN A 170 -8.00 6.47 -18.37
CA ASN A 170 -8.47 7.14 -17.18
C ASN A 170 -7.26 7.65 -16.41
N TRP A 171 -7.18 8.97 -16.36
CA TRP A 171 -5.93 9.68 -16.13
C TRP A 171 -5.38 9.55 -14.70
N MET A 172 -6.20 9.09 -13.74
CA MET A 172 -5.79 8.73 -12.39
C MET A 172 -6.17 7.27 -12.15
N GLY A 173 -5.38 6.37 -12.71
CA GLY A 173 -5.53 4.93 -12.47
C GLY A 173 -5.25 4.56 -11.01
N ALA A 174 -5.61 3.34 -10.63
CA ALA A 174 -5.52 2.85 -9.25
C ALA A 174 -4.16 3.14 -8.58
N THR A 175 -3.06 2.97 -9.31
CA THR A 175 -1.70 3.26 -8.85
C THR A 175 -1.50 4.70 -8.38
N ALA A 176 -1.97 5.68 -9.15
CA ALA A 176 -1.80 7.10 -8.82
C ALA A 176 -2.58 7.47 -7.56
N THR A 177 -3.80 6.95 -7.42
CA THR A 177 -4.60 7.15 -6.21
C THR A 177 -3.92 6.55 -4.99
N LEU A 178 -3.41 5.32 -5.07
CA LEU A 178 -2.74 4.66 -3.93
C LEU A 178 -1.41 5.34 -3.56
N GLN A 179 -0.69 5.90 -4.55
CA GLN A 179 0.49 6.74 -4.31
C GLN A 179 0.13 7.98 -3.49
N VAL A 180 -0.90 8.72 -3.89
CA VAL A 180 -1.40 9.88 -3.12
C VAL A 180 -1.81 9.45 -1.70
N VAL A 181 -2.55 8.36 -1.56
CA VAL A 181 -2.98 7.87 -0.24
C VAL A 181 -1.80 7.53 0.66
N SER A 182 -0.79 6.84 0.14
CA SER A 182 0.40 6.46 0.93
C SER A 182 1.31 7.64 1.26
N SER A 183 1.53 8.57 0.35
CA SER A 183 2.40 9.72 0.59
C SER A 183 1.80 10.70 1.62
N LEU A 184 0.47 10.83 1.62
CA LEU A 184 -0.27 11.67 2.56
C LEU A 184 -0.61 10.98 3.87
N TYR A 185 -0.42 9.66 3.97
CA TYR A 185 -0.87 8.86 5.11
C TYR A 185 -0.40 9.41 6.46
N ALA A 186 0.87 9.81 6.56
CA ALA A 186 1.43 10.35 7.81
C ALA A 186 0.70 11.62 8.29
N GLN A 187 0.19 12.42 7.34
CA GLN A 187 -0.48 13.70 7.58
C GLN A 187 -1.98 13.57 7.76
N PHE A 188 -2.56 12.43 7.43
CA PHE A 188 -3.99 12.19 7.56
C PHE A 188 -4.48 12.39 9.01
N PRO A 189 -5.68 12.98 9.18
CA PRO A 189 -6.42 12.88 10.43
C PRO A 189 -6.58 11.42 10.87
N VAL A 190 -6.66 11.18 12.18
CA VAL A 190 -6.76 9.83 12.77
C VAL A 190 -7.95 9.04 12.18
N THR A 191 -9.05 9.72 11.85
CA THR A 191 -10.23 9.10 11.23
C THR A 191 -9.94 8.56 9.83
N LEU A 192 -9.17 9.25 9.00
CA LEU A 192 -8.77 8.76 7.67
C LEU A 192 -7.70 7.66 7.75
N LYS A 193 -6.76 7.78 8.70
CA LYS A 193 -5.80 6.70 8.99
C LYS A 193 -6.54 5.42 9.38
N ARG A 194 -7.52 5.53 10.29
CA ARG A 194 -8.39 4.42 10.71
C ARG A 194 -9.17 3.85 9.54
N PHE A 195 -9.79 4.69 8.70
CA PHE A 195 -10.50 4.22 7.50
C PHE A 195 -9.59 3.38 6.59
N SER A 196 -8.36 3.84 6.35
CA SER A 196 -7.38 3.12 5.52
C SER A 196 -6.93 1.80 6.16
N MET A 197 -6.73 1.80 7.48
CA MET A 197 -6.47 0.58 8.25
C MET A 197 -7.64 -0.41 8.22
N ASP A 198 -8.87 0.07 8.32
CA ASP A 198 -10.07 -0.76 8.25
C ASP A 198 -10.18 -1.45 6.88
N GLN A 199 -9.85 -0.75 5.79
CA GLN A 199 -9.85 -1.35 4.45
C GLN A 199 -8.87 -2.52 4.33
N VAL A 200 -7.66 -2.40 4.87
CA VAL A 200 -6.68 -3.51 4.82
C VAL A 200 -7.00 -4.59 5.85
N SER A 201 -7.57 -4.24 7.00
CA SER A 201 -8.00 -5.19 8.04
C SER A 201 -9.10 -6.11 7.53
N VAL A 202 -10.09 -5.57 6.81
CA VAL A 202 -11.15 -6.36 6.17
C VAL A 202 -10.59 -7.36 5.17
N LEU A 203 -9.57 -6.97 4.39
CA LEU A 203 -8.90 -7.89 3.48
C LEU A 203 -8.22 -9.04 4.25
N VAL A 204 -7.42 -8.69 5.27
CA VAL A 204 -6.65 -9.64 6.05
C VAL A 204 -7.59 -10.63 6.74
N SER A 205 -8.64 -10.15 7.42
CA SER A 205 -9.63 -11.00 8.09
C SER A 205 -10.34 -11.93 7.10
N THR A 206 -10.80 -11.40 5.97
CA THR A 206 -11.49 -12.20 4.94
C THR A 206 -10.60 -13.32 4.41
N LEU A 207 -9.32 -13.07 4.17
CA LEU A 207 -8.41 -14.08 3.66
C LEU A 207 -7.96 -15.11 4.70
N ILE A 208 -7.91 -14.73 5.98
CA ILE A 208 -7.68 -15.67 7.07
C ILE A 208 -8.89 -16.59 7.22
N ASP A 209 -10.10 -16.03 7.23
CA ASP A 209 -11.34 -16.76 7.49
C ASP A 209 -11.74 -17.67 6.32
N GLU A 210 -11.72 -17.14 5.09
CA GLU A 210 -12.19 -17.85 3.90
C GLU A 210 -11.07 -18.65 3.21
N GLY A 211 -9.82 -18.29 3.47
CA GLY A 211 -8.65 -18.95 2.95
C GLY A 211 -8.33 -18.68 1.47
N PRO A 212 -7.36 -19.41 0.92
CA PRO A 212 -6.76 -19.11 -0.39
C PRO A 212 -7.64 -19.48 -1.59
N ALA A 213 -8.69 -20.29 -1.39
CA ALA A 213 -9.64 -20.64 -2.46
C ALA A 213 -10.70 -19.55 -2.70
N TYR A 214 -10.74 -18.53 -1.85
CA TYR A 214 -11.73 -17.46 -1.93
C TYR A 214 -11.58 -16.65 -3.24
N PRO A 215 -12.68 -16.42 -3.98
CA PRO A 215 -12.63 -15.64 -5.22
C PRO A 215 -12.30 -14.17 -4.92
N PHE A 216 -11.18 -13.70 -5.46
CA PHE A 216 -10.71 -12.35 -5.22
C PHE A 216 -11.54 -11.34 -6.02
N THR A 217 -12.26 -10.48 -5.31
CA THR A 217 -13.03 -9.39 -5.92
C THR A 217 -12.08 -8.24 -6.32
N PRO A 218 -12.48 -7.35 -7.26
CA PRO A 218 -11.71 -6.14 -7.58
C PRO A 218 -11.43 -5.27 -6.35
N ARG A 219 -12.38 -5.23 -5.40
CA ARG A 219 -12.22 -4.55 -4.12
C ARG A 219 -11.06 -5.13 -3.32
N MET A 220 -11.00 -6.45 -3.17
CA MET A 220 -9.90 -7.11 -2.46
C MET A 220 -8.56 -6.92 -3.15
N GLN A 221 -8.55 -6.92 -4.49
CA GLN A 221 -7.35 -6.60 -5.25
C GLN A 221 -6.86 -5.18 -4.96
N LEU A 222 -7.75 -4.19 -4.92
CA LEU A 222 -7.39 -2.82 -4.53
C LEU A 222 -6.92 -2.75 -3.07
N GLN A 223 -7.58 -3.44 -2.15
CA GLN A 223 -7.18 -3.47 -0.73
C GLN A 223 -5.79 -4.10 -0.56
N LEU A 224 -5.44 -5.12 -1.36
CA LEU A 224 -4.12 -5.75 -1.32
C LEU A 224 -3.04 -4.79 -1.85
N GLU A 225 -3.35 -4.06 -2.92
CA GLU A 225 -2.47 -2.99 -3.41
C GLU A 225 -2.35 -1.86 -2.38
N LEU A 226 -3.45 -1.44 -1.73
CA LEU A 226 -3.42 -0.45 -0.65
C LEU A 226 -2.51 -0.91 0.50
N LEU A 227 -2.62 -2.16 0.95
CA LEU A 227 -1.72 -2.72 1.96
C LEU A 227 -0.25 -2.65 1.52
N ARG A 228 0.05 -2.92 0.24
CA ARG A 228 1.41 -2.81 -0.30
C ARG A 228 1.95 -1.38 -0.21
N TYR A 229 1.14 -0.39 -0.58
CA TYR A 229 1.50 1.02 -0.52
C TYR A 229 1.66 1.51 0.92
N LEU A 230 0.75 1.14 1.82
CA LEU A 230 0.83 1.48 3.23
C LEU A 230 2.04 0.81 3.92
N ALA A 231 2.34 -0.44 3.60
CA ALA A 231 3.51 -1.15 4.11
C ALA A 231 4.85 -0.56 3.59
N ALA A 232 4.83 0.25 2.54
CA ALA A 232 6.02 0.96 2.07
C ALA A 232 6.33 2.24 2.86
N VAL A 233 5.33 2.80 3.57
CA VAL A 233 5.45 4.03 4.37
C VAL A 233 5.35 3.77 5.87
N ASP A 234 5.58 2.52 6.30
CA ASP A 234 5.57 2.08 7.70
C ASP A 234 4.35 2.62 8.47
N PHE A 235 3.15 2.42 7.89
CA PHE A 235 1.91 3.09 8.33
C PHE A 235 1.57 2.90 9.82
N LEU A 236 1.97 1.78 10.42
CA LEU A 236 1.76 1.52 11.85
C LEU A 236 2.69 2.35 12.76
N ASP A 237 3.85 2.80 12.28
CA ASP A 237 4.76 3.62 13.08
C ASP A 237 4.24 5.06 13.24
N ASN A 238 3.54 5.57 12.23
CA ASN A 238 3.02 6.95 12.14
C ASN A 238 1.68 7.16 12.86
N SER A 239 1.36 6.34 13.86
CA SER A 239 0.01 6.22 14.41
C SER A 239 -0.06 6.08 15.94
N ASP A 240 0.44 7.09 16.66
CA ASP A 240 0.40 7.10 18.13
C ASP A 240 -1.04 7.03 18.71
N ASP A 241 -2.04 7.46 17.95
CA ASP A 241 -3.46 7.48 18.34
C ASP A 241 -4.29 6.29 17.80
N LEU A 242 -3.67 5.33 17.11
CA LEU A 242 -4.34 4.12 16.62
C LEU A 242 -4.00 2.94 17.53
N ASP A 243 -4.93 1.99 17.65
CA ASP A 243 -4.74 0.76 18.41
C ASP A 243 -3.82 -0.23 17.64
N THR A 244 -2.61 0.22 17.32
CA THR A 244 -1.61 -0.52 16.54
C THR A 244 -1.19 -1.81 17.25
N ALA A 245 -1.12 -1.80 18.58
CA ALA A 245 -0.88 -3.00 19.36
C ALA A 245 -1.98 -4.05 19.13
N GLN A 246 -3.26 -3.65 19.23
CA GLN A 246 -4.38 -4.54 18.99
C GLN A 246 -4.36 -5.09 17.56
N TRP A 247 -4.08 -4.24 16.57
CA TRP A 247 -3.99 -4.69 15.17
C TRP A 247 -2.89 -5.74 14.98
N LEU A 248 -1.73 -5.55 15.61
CA LEU A 248 -0.63 -6.52 15.56
C LEU A 248 -1.01 -7.83 16.25
N ASP A 249 -1.65 -7.76 17.40
CA ASP A 249 -2.09 -8.94 18.17
C ASP A 249 -3.15 -9.75 17.42
N ASP A 250 -4.06 -9.07 16.71
CA ASP A 250 -5.13 -9.71 15.95
C ASP A 250 -4.62 -10.40 14.68
N TYR A 251 -3.69 -9.77 13.95
CA TYR A 251 -3.37 -10.20 12.57
C TYR A 251 -2.00 -10.85 12.40
N PHE A 252 -0.98 -10.47 13.18
CA PHE A 252 0.36 -11.03 12.96
C PHE A 252 0.44 -12.55 13.24
N PRO A 253 -0.09 -13.07 14.37
CA PRO A 253 -0.08 -14.51 14.63
C PRO A 253 -0.80 -15.32 13.56
N GLU A 254 -1.97 -14.85 13.13
CA GLU A 254 -2.77 -15.50 12.10
C GLU A 254 -2.07 -15.49 10.75
N CYS A 255 -1.51 -14.35 10.33
CA CYS A 255 -0.70 -14.27 9.11
C CYS A 255 0.53 -15.17 9.15
N PHE A 256 1.16 -15.36 10.33
CA PHE A 256 2.28 -16.28 10.48
C PHE A 256 1.86 -17.73 10.20
N VAL A 257 0.75 -18.18 10.78
CA VAL A 257 0.18 -19.52 10.55
C VAL A 257 -0.24 -19.67 9.09
N CYS A 258 -1.00 -18.71 8.56
CA CYS A 258 -1.50 -18.69 7.19
C CYS A 258 -0.37 -18.76 6.16
N CYS A 259 0.71 -18.00 6.35
CA CYS A 259 1.89 -18.06 5.48
C CYS A 259 2.53 -19.46 5.50
N GLY A 260 2.66 -20.07 6.68
CA GLY A 260 3.20 -21.43 6.81
C GLY A 260 2.36 -22.47 6.06
N VAL A 261 1.03 -22.39 6.18
CA VAL A 261 0.11 -23.27 5.44
C VAL A 261 0.19 -23.02 3.94
N ALA A 262 0.19 -21.77 3.49
CA ALA A 262 0.32 -21.42 2.08
C ALA A 262 1.63 -21.98 1.49
N LEU A 263 2.74 -21.89 2.23
CA LEU A 263 4.03 -22.45 1.82
C LEU A 263 4.00 -23.98 1.69
N GLN A 264 3.37 -24.68 2.63
CA GLN A 264 3.20 -26.13 2.57
C GLN A 264 2.34 -26.54 1.35
N LEU A 265 1.24 -25.83 1.11
CA LEU A 265 0.33 -26.13 0.01
C LEU A 265 0.94 -25.83 -1.36
N LEU A 266 1.82 -24.82 -1.45
CA LEU A 266 2.58 -24.53 -2.67
C LEU A 266 3.50 -25.69 -3.09
N ASP A 267 3.86 -26.60 -2.19
CA ASP A 267 4.72 -27.77 -2.48
C ASP A 267 3.99 -28.92 -3.14
N ASP A 268 2.74 -29.13 -2.72
CA ASP A 268 1.92 -30.24 -3.15
C ASP A 268 1.16 -29.94 -4.46
N TRP A 269 1.26 -28.70 -4.97
CA TRP A 269 0.35 -28.21 -5.99
C TRP A 269 0.73 -28.54 -7.43
N LYS A 270 -0.21 -29.18 -8.12
CA LYS A 270 -0.22 -29.36 -9.57
C LYS A 270 -1.00 -28.21 -10.27
N GLN A 271 -0.24 -27.18 -10.64
CA GLN A 271 -0.44 -26.20 -11.74
C GLN A 271 -1.74 -25.37 -11.92
N GLU A 272 -2.96 -25.77 -11.53
CA GLU A 272 -4.16 -25.11 -12.08
C GLU A 272 -4.82 -23.97 -11.26
N ASP A 273 -4.62 -23.84 -9.94
CA ASP A 273 -5.28 -22.77 -9.14
C ASP A 273 -4.32 -21.85 -8.37
N GLY A 274 -3.06 -21.86 -8.80
CA GLY A 274 -1.84 -21.27 -8.22
C GLY A 274 -1.90 -19.94 -7.48
N VAL A 275 -2.88 -19.13 -7.83
CA VAL A 275 -2.94 -17.69 -7.60
C VAL A 275 -3.45 -17.36 -6.21
N GLY A 276 -4.42 -18.12 -5.71
CA GLY A 276 -5.00 -17.93 -4.38
C GLY A 276 -3.96 -18.02 -3.27
N MET A 277 -3.12 -19.06 -3.28
CA MET A 277 -2.03 -19.20 -2.31
C MET A 277 -0.98 -18.10 -2.45
N LEU A 278 -0.68 -17.67 -3.68
CA LEU A 278 0.25 -16.55 -3.89
C LEU A 278 -0.29 -15.26 -3.30
N ARG A 279 -1.59 -14.96 -3.47
CA ARG A 279 -2.22 -13.77 -2.87
C ARG A 279 -2.24 -13.83 -1.35
N MET A 280 -2.54 -15.00 -0.77
CA MET A 280 -2.50 -15.19 0.68
C MET A 280 -1.08 -15.00 1.22
N MET A 281 -0.09 -15.57 0.56
CA MET A 281 1.32 -15.39 0.91
C MET A 281 1.77 -13.93 0.74
N ASP A 282 1.41 -13.27 -0.36
CA ASP A 282 1.69 -11.84 -0.61
C ASP A 282 1.14 -10.97 0.52
N MET A 283 -0.12 -11.17 0.90
CA MET A 283 -0.75 -10.50 2.02
C MET A 283 0.02 -10.74 3.33
N CYS A 284 0.33 -12.00 3.67
CA CYS A 284 1.03 -12.32 4.92
C CYS A 284 2.44 -11.70 4.96
N LEU A 285 3.18 -11.74 3.84
CA LEU A 285 4.51 -11.12 3.74
C LEU A 285 4.44 -9.61 3.88
N LEU A 286 3.40 -8.96 3.35
CA LEU A 286 3.17 -7.52 3.55
C LEU A 286 2.88 -7.20 5.02
N VAL A 287 2.08 -8.04 5.71
CA VAL A 287 1.86 -7.90 7.16
C VAL A 287 3.18 -8.04 7.93
N PHE A 288 4.03 -9.03 7.60
CA PHE A 288 5.36 -9.16 8.22
C PHE A 288 6.23 -7.93 7.98
N LYS A 289 6.18 -7.36 6.77
CA LYS A 289 6.91 -6.14 6.43
C LYS A 289 6.49 -4.99 7.33
N THR A 290 5.19 -4.78 7.50
CA THR A 290 4.66 -3.74 8.38
C THR A 290 5.03 -3.96 9.84
N VAL A 291 4.94 -5.20 10.33
CA VAL A 291 5.31 -5.59 11.70
C VAL A 291 6.79 -5.27 11.94
N LEU A 292 7.68 -5.70 11.04
CA LEU A 292 9.11 -5.45 11.20
C LEU A 292 9.47 -3.97 11.18
N GLY A 293 8.80 -3.15 10.36
CA GLY A 293 8.96 -1.70 10.38
C GLY A 293 8.63 -1.11 11.76
N THR A 294 7.54 -1.57 12.36
CA THR A 294 7.04 -1.09 13.66
C THR A 294 7.89 -1.55 14.85
N PHE A 295 8.32 -2.82 14.85
CA PHE A 295 9.09 -3.37 15.97
C PHE A 295 10.53 -2.86 16.00
N ALA A 296 11.12 -2.57 14.84
CA ALA A 296 12.50 -2.07 14.73
C ALA A 296 12.73 -0.77 15.52
N THR A 297 11.69 0.06 15.68
CA THR A 297 11.77 1.34 16.38
C THR A 297 11.38 1.25 17.85
N LYS A 298 10.59 0.25 18.25
CA LYS A 298 9.84 0.27 19.53
C LYS A 298 10.18 -0.84 20.52
N ARG A 299 10.85 -1.93 20.12
CA ARG A 299 10.97 -3.13 20.98
C ARG A 299 12.36 -3.73 21.11
N GLU A 300 12.68 -4.19 22.32
CA GLU A 300 13.96 -4.83 22.67
C GLU A 300 14.07 -6.29 22.18
N ASP A 301 12.94 -6.97 21.95
CA ASP A 301 12.86 -8.36 21.51
C ASP A 301 12.91 -8.54 19.97
N PHE A 302 13.13 -7.45 19.22
CA PHE A 302 13.16 -7.41 17.77
C PHE A 302 14.05 -8.49 17.14
N TYR A 303 15.24 -8.73 17.67
CA TYR A 303 16.15 -9.77 17.17
C TYR A 303 15.59 -11.19 17.31
N THR A 304 14.80 -11.45 18.36
CA THR A 304 14.16 -12.75 18.56
C THR A 304 13.05 -12.95 17.53
N LEU A 305 12.28 -11.90 17.25
CA LEU A 305 11.28 -11.91 16.18
C LEU A 305 11.92 -12.17 14.81
N LEU A 306 13.03 -11.50 14.49
CA LEU A 306 13.75 -11.73 13.24
C LEU A 306 14.14 -13.21 13.09
N LYS A 307 14.70 -13.83 14.14
CA LYS A 307 15.07 -15.25 14.14
C LYS A 307 13.88 -16.18 13.89
N ILE A 308 12.71 -15.85 14.43
CA ILE A 308 11.48 -16.63 14.22
C ILE A 308 11.01 -16.53 12.76
N LEU A 309 11.17 -15.37 12.12
CA LEU A 309 10.73 -15.13 10.75
C LEU A 309 11.71 -15.64 9.68
N THR A 310 13.02 -15.76 9.98
CA THR A 310 14.03 -16.17 8.99
C THR A 310 13.68 -17.47 8.26
N PRO A 311 13.24 -18.56 8.92
CA PRO A 311 12.89 -19.80 8.22
C PRO A 311 11.71 -19.62 7.26
N THR A 312 10.71 -18.84 7.65
CA THR A 312 9.52 -18.56 6.82
C THR A 312 9.89 -17.74 5.59
N ILE A 313 10.73 -16.70 5.75
CA ILE A 313 11.19 -15.85 4.64
C ILE A 313 12.06 -16.67 3.66
N THR A 314 13.00 -17.46 4.18
CA THR A 314 13.87 -18.32 3.37
C THR A 314 13.05 -19.39 2.64
N ALA A 315 12.04 -19.97 3.29
CA ALA A 315 11.13 -20.91 2.65
C ALA A 315 10.32 -20.24 1.53
N ALA A 316 9.76 -19.04 1.77
CA ALA A 316 9.03 -18.28 0.77
C ALA A 316 9.88 -17.97 -0.48
N LEU A 317 11.10 -17.45 -0.29
CA LEU A 317 12.05 -17.22 -1.38
C LEU A 317 12.40 -18.52 -2.12
N THR A 318 12.65 -19.60 -1.38
CA THR A 318 12.94 -20.90 -1.99
C THR A 318 11.80 -21.35 -2.90
N ARG A 319 10.54 -21.23 -2.46
CA ARG A 319 9.38 -21.66 -3.27
C ARG A 319 9.11 -20.74 -4.45
N LEU A 320 9.17 -19.43 -4.25
CA LEU A 320 9.00 -18.44 -5.32
C LEU A 320 10.03 -18.61 -6.43
N THR A 321 11.30 -18.88 -6.08
CA THR A 321 12.38 -19.11 -7.06
C THR A 321 12.39 -20.50 -7.69
N SER A 322 11.83 -21.51 -7.01
CA SER A 322 11.70 -22.88 -7.54
C SER A 322 10.59 -23.00 -8.60
N ARG A 323 9.64 -22.06 -8.61
CA ARG A 323 8.43 -22.18 -9.42
C ARG A 323 8.78 -21.96 -10.90
N PRO A 324 8.43 -22.90 -11.80
CA PRO A 324 8.60 -22.66 -13.22
C PRO A 324 7.73 -21.46 -13.61
N ALA A 325 8.30 -20.52 -14.37
CA ALA A 325 7.56 -19.36 -14.88
C ALA A 325 6.28 -19.87 -15.55
N ILE A 326 5.12 -19.58 -14.97
CA ILE A 326 3.82 -19.93 -15.56
C ILE A 326 3.70 -19.05 -16.81
N PRO A 327 3.88 -19.58 -18.03
CA PRO A 327 4.18 -18.74 -19.18
C PRO A 327 3.01 -17.87 -19.65
N ASN A 328 1.80 -18.13 -19.14
CA ASN A 328 0.56 -17.66 -19.76
C ASN A 328 -0.37 -16.88 -18.81
N GLU A 329 0.03 -16.59 -17.57
CA GLU A 329 -0.83 -15.87 -16.63
C GLU A 329 -0.13 -14.60 -16.09
N PRO A 330 -0.39 -13.42 -16.68
CA PRO A 330 0.27 -12.17 -16.31
C PRO A 330 0.01 -11.78 -14.85
N THR A 331 -1.18 -12.09 -14.33
CA THR A 331 -1.59 -11.84 -12.95
C THR A 331 -0.74 -12.65 -11.96
N ALA A 332 -0.60 -13.96 -12.19
CA ALA A 332 0.23 -14.83 -11.34
C ALA A 332 1.70 -14.37 -11.31
N ARG A 333 2.21 -13.91 -12.46
CA ARG A 333 3.57 -13.36 -12.55
C ARG A 333 3.71 -12.06 -11.76
N LYS A 334 2.78 -11.12 -11.89
CA LYS A 334 2.80 -9.85 -11.12
C LYS A 334 2.78 -10.11 -9.61
N ILE A 335 1.91 -11.01 -9.14
CA ILE A 335 1.83 -11.37 -7.71
C ILE A 335 3.11 -12.05 -7.25
N SER A 336 3.64 -12.98 -8.04
CA SER A 336 4.90 -13.67 -7.72
C SER A 336 6.08 -12.68 -7.63
N ASP A 337 6.15 -11.71 -8.54
CA ASP A 337 7.20 -10.68 -8.53
C ASP A 337 7.06 -9.79 -7.28
N SER A 338 5.85 -9.37 -6.92
CA SER A 338 5.59 -8.66 -5.66
C SER A 338 6.01 -9.46 -4.42
N CYS A 339 5.66 -10.74 -4.38
CA CYS A 339 6.04 -11.63 -3.28
C CYS A 339 7.57 -11.71 -3.16
N LEU A 340 8.26 -11.82 -4.30
CA LEU A 340 9.72 -11.87 -4.34
C LEU A 340 10.34 -10.56 -3.84
N GLU A 341 9.85 -9.41 -4.31
CA GLU A 341 10.32 -8.10 -3.87
C GLU A 341 10.11 -7.90 -2.36
N THR A 342 8.94 -8.26 -1.84
CA THR A 342 8.64 -8.17 -0.41
C THR A 342 9.52 -9.14 0.38
N SER A 343 9.72 -10.36 -0.10
CA SER A 343 10.57 -11.35 0.58
C SER A 343 12.04 -10.95 0.58
N LEU A 344 12.55 -10.31 -0.48
CA LEU A 344 13.92 -9.77 -0.53
C LEU A 344 14.09 -8.59 0.43
N TYR A 345 13.09 -7.71 0.52
CA TYR A 345 13.07 -6.66 1.54
C TYR A 345 13.12 -7.26 2.96
N LEU A 346 12.32 -8.30 3.22
CA LEU A 346 12.34 -8.99 4.51
C LEU A 346 13.68 -9.69 4.77
N LEU A 347 14.30 -10.28 3.74
CA LEU A 347 15.63 -10.89 3.82
C LEU A 347 16.70 -9.89 4.26
N VAL A 348 16.67 -8.66 3.71
CA VAL A 348 17.52 -7.55 4.15
C VAL A 348 17.37 -7.30 5.65
N LYS A 349 16.13 -7.32 6.17
CA LYS A 349 15.86 -7.06 7.59
C LYS A 349 16.32 -8.20 8.50
N VAL A 350 16.22 -9.46 8.07
CA VAL A 350 16.69 -10.61 8.86
C VAL A 350 18.18 -10.92 8.68
N ALA A 351 18.87 -10.29 7.73
CA ALA A 351 20.30 -10.49 7.47
C ALA A 351 21.19 -10.49 8.74
N PRO A 352 20.98 -9.63 9.76
CA PRO A 352 21.80 -9.63 10.98
C PRO A 352 21.67 -10.89 11.85
N VAL A 353 20.65 -11.73 11.64
CA VAL A 353 20.39 -12.92 12.47
C VAL A 353 20.51 -14.24 11.71
N ILE A 354 20.93 -14.20 10.45
CA ILE A 354 21.09 -15.41 9.62
C ILE A 354 22.23 -16.27 10.17
N GLU A 355 21.98 -17.57 10.26
CA GLU A 355 22.90 -18.58 10.78
C GLU A 355 23.50 -19.43 9.64
N GLU A 356 24.57 -20.19 9.94
CA GLU A 356 25.35 -20.93 8.93
C GLU A 356 24.54 -22.01 8.19
N ASP A 357 23.51 -22.58 8.83
CA ASP A 357 22.66 -23.61 8.26
C ASP A 357 21.71 -23.09 7.15
N GLU A 358 21.55 -21.76 7.07
CA GLU A 358 20.71 -21.10 6.08
C GLU A 358 21.49 -20.73 4.81
N CYS A 359 22.83 -20.72 4.86
CA CYS A 359 23.70 -20.29 3.77
C CYS A 359 23.48 -21.07 2.46
N ASP A 360 23.39 -22.39 2.54
CA ASP A 360 23.23 -23.25 1.35
C ASP A 360 21.89 -22.97 0.64
N ALA A 361 20.83 -22.73 1.41
CA ALA A 361 19.52 -22.37 0.87
C ALA A 361 19.55 -21.00 0.20
N LEU A 362 20.17 -20.00 0.85
CA LEU A 362 20.32 -18.64 0.31
C LEU A 362 21.18 -18.62 -0.96
N MET A 363 22.27 -19.38 -1.00
CA MET A 363 23.08 -19.51 -2.21
C MET A 363 22.25 -20.08 -3.37
N THR A 364 21.45 -21.11 -3.10
CA THR A 364 20.54 -21.70 -4.11
C THR A 364 19.49 -20.68 -4.59
N ILE A 365 18.96 -19.85 -3.69
CA ILE A 365 18.02 -18.77 -4.02
C ILE A 365 18.69 -17.76 -4.96
N PHE A 366 19.88 -17.25 -4.61
CA PHE A 366 20.58 -16.25 -5.42
C PHE A 366 21.02 -16.81 -6.77
N GLU A 367 21.50 -18.06 -6.82
CA GLU A 367 21.80 -18.73 -8.09
C GLU A 367 20.56 -18.79 -9.00
N ARG A 368 19.38 -19.10 -8.46
CA ARG A 368 18.15 -19.13 -9.25
C ARG A 368 17.65 -17.76 -9.69
N LEU A 369 17.84 -16.74 -8.85
CA LEU A 369 17.48 -15.36 -9.18
C LEU A 369 18.44 -14.74 -10.21
N LEU A 370 19.71 -15.12 -10.21
CA LEU A 370 20.75 -14.46 -11.00
C LEU A 370 21.24 -15.24 -12.24
N VAL A 371 21.31 -16.58 -12.20
CA VAL A 371 21.95 -17.40 -13.26
C VAL A 371 21.11 -17.65 -14.52
N PRO A 372 19.77 -17.81 -14.51
CA PRO A 372 19.03 -18.17 -15.71
C PRO A 372 18.54 -16.96 -16.54
N ILE A 373 18.83 -15.73 -16.14
CA ILE A 373 18.14 -14.55 -16.66
C ILE A 373 19.04 -13.85 -17.71
N PRO A 374 18.67 -13.82 -19.00
CA PRO A 374 19.39 -13.00 -19.98
C PRO A 374 19.36 -11.53 -19.55
N ALA A 375 20.43 -10.76 -19.77
CA ALA A 375 20.53 -9.37 -19.33
C ALA A 375 19.35 -8.46 -19.75
N SER A 376 18.62 -8.83 -20.81
CA SER A 376 17.38 -8.19 -21.25
C SER A 376 16.24 -8.26 -20.23
N ASP A 377 16.15 -9.35 -19.45
CA ASP A 377 15.06 -9.58 -18.50
C ASP A 377 15.29 -8.77 -17.21
N PHE A 378 16.54 -8.53 -16.80
CA PHE A 378 16.84 -7.61 -15.68
C PHE A 378 16.55 -6.15 -16.00
N SER A 379 16.72 -5.75 -17.26
CA SER A 379 16.28 -4.43 -17.73
C SER A 379 14.76 -4.24 -17.56
N THR A 380 13.99 -5.34 -17.56
CA THR A 380 12.54 -5.31 -17.35
C THR A 380 12.13 -5.44 -15.88
N ARG A 381 13.07 -5.69 -14.95
CA ARG A 381 12.82 -5.89 -13.51
C ARG A 381 13.89 -5.22 -12.62
N PRO A 382 14.09 -3.90 -12.72
CA PRO A 382 15.15 -3.20 -11.99
C PRO A 382 14.96 -3.23 -10.46
N VAL A 383 13.71 -3.23 -9.98
CA VAL A 383 13.39 -3.23 -8.54
C VAL A 383 13.80 -4.55 -7.90
N LEU A 384 13.42 -5.68 -8.51
CA LEU A 384 13.83 -7.01 -8.06
C LEU A 384 15.36 -7.15 -8.01
N LEU A 385 16.08 -6.68 -9.04
CA LEU A 385 17.53 -6.72 -9.06
C LEU A 385 18.16 -5.87 -7.96
N SER A 386 17.64 -4.65 -7.74
CA SER A 386 18.08 -3.80 -6.62
C SER A 386 17.88 -4.53 -5.30
N GLY A 387 16.71 -5.11 -5.06
CA GLY A 387 16.42 -5.87 -3.84
C GLY A 387 17.35 -7.06 -3.63
N CYS A 388 17.74 -7.76 -4.71
CA CYS A 388 18.76 -8.81 -4.64
C CYS A 388 20.12 -8.25 -4.20
N PHE A 389 20.55 -7.12 -4.76
CA PHE A 389 21.82 -6.49 -4.39
C PHE A 389 21.80 -5.92 -2.98
N ASP A 390 20.68 -5.31 -2.56
CA ASP A 390 20.46 -4.86 -1.19
C ASP A 390 20.61 -6.06 -0.23
N ALA A 391 19.96 -7.19 -0.52
CA ALA A 391 20.04 -8.40 0.31
C ALA A 391 21.46 -8.97 0.37
N ILE A 392 22.14 -9.12 -0.77
CA ILE A 392 23.52 -9.59 -0.83
C ILE A 392 24.44 -8.67 -0.01
N HIS A 393 24.34 -7.36 -0.22
CA HIS A 393 25.17 -6.39 0.49
C HIS A 393 24.96 -6.49 2.00
N GLN A 394 23.72 -6.55 2.46
CA GLN A 394 23.39 -6.61 3.88
C GLN A 394 23.86 -7.92 4.53
N ILE A 395 23.74 -9.05 3.84
CA ILE A 395 24.29 -10.34 4.27
C ILE A 395 25.82 -10.24 4.39
N LEU A 396 26.51 -9.65 3.41
CA LEU A 396 27.97 -9.56 3.43
C LEU A 396 28.51 -8.58 4.49
N VAL A 397 27.77 -7.54 4.83
CA VAL A 397 28.20 -6.54 5.83
C VAL A 397 28.03 -7.04 7.26
N HIS A 398 26.90 -7.71 7.56
CA HIS A 398 26.48 -7.92 8.94
C HIS A 398 26.71 -9.33 9.49
N SER A 399 27.08 -10.28 8.64
CA SER A 399 26.93 -11.67 9.02
C SER A 399 28.27 -12.34 9.37
N SER A 400 28.22 -13.17 10.42
CA SER A 400 29.27 -14.15 10.71
C SER A 400 29.49 -15.15 9.56
N ILE A 401 28.56 -15.19 8.61
CA ILE A 401 28.58 -16.08 7.44
C ILE A 401 29.19 -15.42 6.20
N ALA A 402 29.64 -14.16 6.28
CA ALA A 402 30.28 -13.46 5.16
C ALA A 402 31.47 -14.27 4.61
N GLU A 403 32.31 -14.85 5.47
CA GLU A 403 33.44 -15.69 5.03
C GLU A 403 33.01 -16.91 4.20
N MET A 404 31.81 -17.45 4.46
CA MET A 404 31.26 -18.61 3.77
C MET A 404 30.57 -18.21 2.45
N MET A 405 29.80 -17.13 2.47
CA MET A 405 28.97 -16.70 1.34
C MET A 405 29.69 -15.75 0.37
N GLU A 406 30.69 -14.99 0.82
CA GLU A 406 31.40 -13.99 0.01
C GLU A 406 32.07 -14.61 -1.23
N PRO A 407 32.92 -15.66 -1.12
CA PRO A 407 33.56 -16.23 -2.30
C PRO A 407 32.58 -16.74 -3.38
N PRO A 408 31.51 -17.51 -3.05
CA PRO A 408 30.56 -17.95 -4.06
C PRO A 408 29.65 -16.83 -4.58
N LEU A 409 29.27 -15.83 -3.76
CA LEU A 409 28.48 -14.68 -4.21
C LEU A 409 29.28 -13.76 -5.14
N ILE A 410 30.55 -13.48 -4.84
CA ILE A 410 31.42 -12.71 -5.74
C ILE A 410 31.54 -13.42 -7.08
N LYS A 411 31.80 -14.74 -7.06
CA LYS A 411 31.88 -15.52 -8.28
C LYS A 411 30.59 -15.50 -9.10
N LEU A 412 29.43 -15.49 -8.43
CA LEU A 412 28.12 -15.36 -9.06
C LEU A 412 27.93 -13.98 -9.72
N LEU A 413 28.40 -12.92 -9.06
CA LEU A 413 28.33 -11.54 -9.56
C LEU A 413 29.37 -11.22 -10.64
N GLU A 414 30.47 -11.97 -10.71
CA GLU A 414 31.52 -11.82 -11.73
C GLU A 414 31.11 -12.33 -13.13
N ASP A 415 29.93 -12.95 -13.26
CA ASP A 415 29.46 -13.48 -14.54
C ASP A 415 28.82 -12.39 -15.43
N GLY A 416 29.54 -12.00 -16.47
CA GLY A 416 29.01 -11.20 -17.59
C GLY A 416 28.49 -9.80 -17.18
N ASP A 417 27.26 -9.51 -17.58
CA ASP A 417 26.62 -8.19 -17.41
C ASP A 417 26.23 -7.89 -15.95
N LEU A 418 26.15 -8.90 -15.08
CA LEU A 418 25.83 -8.74 -13.67
C LEU A 418 26.91 -7.95 -12.92
N GLN A 419 28.18 -8.17 -13.27
CA GLN A 419 29.30 -7.44 -12.66
C GLN A 419 29.17 -5.93 -12.90
N VAL A 420 28.80 -5.55 -14.13
CA VAL A 420 28.63 -4.15 -14.52
C VAL A 420 27.46 -3.53 -13.76
N LEU A 421 26.33 -4.23 -13.67
CA LEU A 421 25.14 -3.77 -12.95
C LEU A 421 25.40 -3.64 -11.45
N TYR A 422 26.10 -4.61 -10.84
CA TYR A 422 26.45 -4.57 -9.43
C TYR A 422 27.40 -3.42 -9.10
N VAL A 423 28.46 -3.23 -9.89
CA VAL A 423 29.39 -2.09 -9.71
C VAL A 423 28.69 -0.74 -9.89
N GLN A 424 27.76 -0.63 -10.84
CA GLN A 424 26.96 0.57 -11.01
C GLN A 424 26.04 0.82 -9.81
N TYR A 425 25.45 -0.23 -9.26
CA TYR A 425 24.60 -0.17 -8.08
C TYR A 425 25.39 0.29 -6.85
N THR A 426 26.53 -0.34 -6.52
CA THR A 426 27.36 0.06 -5.37
C THR A 426 27.88 1.50 -5.51
N SER A 427 28.29 1.90 -6.71
CA SER A 427 28.71 3.28 -7.00
C SER A 427 27.61 4.33 -6.79
N ARG A 428 26.33 3.95 -6.93
CA ARG A 428 25.20 4.84 -6.64
C ARG A 428 24.91 4.92 -5.15
N GLN A 429 25.05 3.80 -4.44
CA GLN A 429 24.82 3.71 -3.00
C GLN A 429 25.84 4.57 -2.24
N ASP A 430 27.12 4.49 -2.59
CA ASP A 430 28.18 5.32 -1.98
C ASP A 430 27.92 6.83 -2.13
N ARG A 431 27.40 7.24 -3.29
CA ARG A 431 27.06 8.65 -3.56
C ARG A 431 25.85 9.14 -2.77
N SER A 432 24.91 8.26 -2.45
CA SER A 432 23.72 8.59 -1.65
C SER A 432 24.08 8.86 -0.19
N VAL A 433 25.07 8.15 0.35
CA VAL A 433 25.53 8.33 1.74
C VAL A 433 26.30 9.64 1.90
N ASP A 434 27.12 10.01 0.91
CA ASP A 434 27.90 11.25 0.93
C ASP A 434 27.06 12.52 0.71
N SER A 435 25.90 12.41 0.03
CA SER A 435 25.02 13.56 -0.23
C SER A 435 24.05 13.86 0.92
N SER A 436 23.79 12.91 1.82
CA SER A 436 23.03 13.16 3.07
C SER A 436 23.86 13.87 4.15
N SER A 437 25.19 13.95 4.01
CA SER A 437 26.09 14.49 5.03
C SER A 437 26.47 15.97 4.82
N ASN A 438 26.02 16.61 3.74
CA ASN A 438 26.47 17.96 3.35
C ASN A 438 25.36 19.01 3.16
N SER A 439 24.11 18.76 3.57
CA SER A 439 23.03 19.76 3.47
C SER A 439 22.83 20.58 4.76
N SER A 440 23.90 21.09 5.36
CA SER A 440 23.78 22.16 6.36
C SER A 440 25.14 22.81 6.67
N HIS A 441 25.60 23.72 5.81
CA HIS A 441 26.31 24.94 6.24
C HIS A 441 26.49 25.92 5.07
N SER A 442 25.72 27.01 5.11
CA SER A 442 25.93 28.17 4.25
C SER A 442 27.00 29.10 4.83
N GLY A 443 28.00 29.42 4.02
CA GLY A 443 28.72 30.70 4.08
C GLY A 443 30.07 30.70 4.80
N SER A 444 31.16 30.68 4.05
CA SER A 444 31.99 31.87 3.78
C SER A 444 33.30 31.45 3.11
N ASP A 445 33.68 32.18 2.06
CA ASP A 445 34.95 32.10 1.34
C ASP A 445 36.16 32.10 2.29
N GLU A 446 37.08 31.14 2.10
CA GLU A 446 38.54 31.38 2.12
C GLU A 446 39.29 30.18 1.51
N ASP A 447 40.25 30.49 0.64
CA ASP A 447 41.10 29.59 -0.14
C ASP A 447 41.99 28.67 0.72
N ILE A 448 41.85 27.35 0.59
CA ILE A 448 42.89 26.37 0.97
C ILE A 448 42.95 25.24 -0.07
N GLU A 449 44.06 25.17 -0.81
CA GLU A 449 44.48 23.99 -1.57
C GLU A 449 44.73 22.82 -0.60
N THR A 450 44.02 21.69 -0.75
CA THR A 450 44.53 20.39 -0.27
C THR A 450 44.06 19.21 -1.10
N GLU A 451 45.05 18.38 -1.41
CA GLU A 451 45.16 17.04 -1.96
C GLU A 451 43.90 16.17 -2.19
N LYS A 452 43.89 15.60 -3.39
CA LYS A 452 43.08 14.46 -3.83
C LYS A 452 43.31 13.24 -2.92
N ALA A 453 42.27 12.78 -2.24
CA ALA A 453 42.22 11.45 -1.65
C ALA A 453 41.58 10.46 -2.65
N VAL A 454 42.36 9.43 -3.01
CA VAL A 454 41.91 8.20 -3.68
C VAL A 454 41.62 7.19 -2.56
N PRO A 455 40.51 6.45 -2.53
CA PRO A 455 40.34 5.39 -1.54
C PRO A 455 41.06 4.14 -2.02
N ILE A 456 42.10 3.76 -1.27
CA ILE A 456 42.84 2.51 -1.42
C ILE A 456 42.12 1.46 -0.58
N ALA A 457 41.54 0.47 -1.27
CA ALA A 457 41.30 -0.84 -0.72
C ALA A 457 42.64 -1.56 -0.45
N CYS A 458 42.65 -2.41 0.58
CA CYS A 458 43.74 -3.25 1.06
C CYS A 458 44.80 -2.57 1.94
N LEU A 459 44.75 -2.85 3.25
CA LEU A 459 45.84 -3.49 4.02
C LEU A 459 45.44 -3.64 5.50
N LEU A 460 44.95 -4.82 5.87
CA LEU A 460 45.06 -5.32 7.24
C LEU A 460 46.49 -5.83 7.45
N SER A 461 47.21 -5.26 8.41
CA SER A 461 48.20 -6.00 9.21
C SER A 461 48.65 -5.19 10.42
N GLY A 462 48.15 -5.60 11.58
CA GLY A 462 48.90 -5.82 12.81
C GLY A 462 49.73 -4.66 13.38
N MET A 463 49.30 -4.17 14.54
CA MET A 463 50.17 -3.98 15.71
C MET A 463 49.27 -3.73 16.94
N GLY A 464 49.42 -4.56 17.96
CA GLY A 464 48.83 -4.33 19.27
C GLY A 464 49.67 -3.37 20.13
N LEU A 465 49.04 -2.77 21.14
CA LEU A 465 49.41 -2.78 22.56
C LEU A 465 48.63 -1.69 23.33
N ASP A 466 47.98 -2.15 24.40
CA ASP A 466 47.78 -1.60 25.76
C ASP A 466 47.41 -0.14 26.08
N ASP A 467 46.42 -0.08 26.99
CA ASP A 467 46.23 0.73 28.20
C ASP A 467 46.10 2.27 28.14
N THR A 468 44.95 2.77 28.61
CA THR A 468 44.73 3.61 29.84
C THR A 468 43.33 4.26 29.75
N LYS A 469 42.38 3.91 30.64
CA LYS A 469 42.02 4.52 31.93
C LYS A 469 41.31 5.89 31.89
N ASP A 470 40.20 5.92 32.65
CA ASP A 470 39.56 7.05 33.35
C ASP A 470 38.79 8.05 32.45
N SER A 471 37.63 8.64 32.78
CA SER A 471 36.63 8.60 33.86
C SER A 471 35.49 9.57 33.43
N ASP A 472 34.46 9.68 34.27
CA ASP A 472 33.39 10.71 34.34
C ASP A 472 32.15 10.47 33.46
N GLU A 473 31.01 10.01 33.99
CA GLU A 473 30.17 10.54 35.09
C GLU A 473 29.58 11.91 34.73
N LEU A 474 28.33 11.92 34.24
CA LEU A 474 27.37 13.00 34.47
C LEU A 474 25.94 12.45 34.37
N ALA A 475 25.32 12.37 35.54
CA ALA A 475 23.88 12.21 35.75
C ALA A 475 23.15 13.56 35.58
N ILE A 476 21.82 13.51 35.77
CA ILE A 476 20.84 14.62 35.98
C ILE A 476 20.07 14.97 34.68
N GLN A 477 18.73 15.00 34.57
CA GLN A 477 17.64 15.13 35.55
C GLN A 477 16.29 14.67 34.98
N ASP A 478 15.42 14.22 35.88
CA ASP A 478 13.97 14.05 35.74
C ASP A 478 13.23 15.33 35.34
N SER A 479 12.14 15.17 34.61
CA SER A 479 10.91 15.94 34.83
C SER A 479 9.69 15.24 34.23
N ASP A 480 8.88 14.67 35.12
CA ASP A 480 7.46 14.36 34.96
C ASP A 480 6.67 15.62 34.54
N GLU A 481 5.68 15.47 33.65
CA GLU A 481 4.39 16.14 33.81
C GLU A 481 3.31 15.42 32.98
N ILE A 482 2.57 14.55 33.67
CA ILE A 482 1.34 13.90 33.22
C ILE A 482 0.25 14.98 33.19
N SER A 483 -0.31 15.25 32.01
CA SER A 483 -1.55 16.03 31.85
C SER A 483 -2.65 15.15 31.27
N THR A 484 -3.51 14.68 32.16
CA THR A 484 -4.74 13.95 31.83
C THR A 484 -5.75 14.91 31.20
N CYS A 485 -6.01 14.75 29.89
CA CYS A 485 -7.16 15.39 29.23
C CYS A 485 -8.20 14.32 28.89
N THR A 486 -9.32 14.35 29.60
CA THR A 486 -10.51 13.55 29.31
C THR A 486 -11.21 14.09 28.06
N CYS A 487 -11.00 13.45 26.91
CA CYS A 487 -11.83 13.66 25.73
C CYS A 487 -13.02 12.70 25.78
N SER A 488 -14.22 13.27 25.83
CA SER A 488 -15.49 12.55 25.75
C SER A 488 -15.65 11.98 24.34
N GLY A 489 -15.84 10.66 24.26
CA GLY A 489 -16.01 9.94 23.00
C GLY A 489 -17.24 10.41 22.23
N ALA A 490 -17.01 10.89 21.01
CA ALA A 490 -18.00 10.85 19.95
C ALA A 490 -17.96 9.42 19.37
N SER A 491 -19.08 8.69 19.46
CA SER A 491 -19.21 7.39 18.80
C SER A 491 -19.20 7.61 17.29
N VAL A 492 -18.06 7.41 16.66
CA VAL A 492 -18.00 7.15 15.23
C VAL A 492 -18.61 5.77 15.04
N LEU A 493 -19.81 5.75 14.45
CA LEU A 493 -20.47 4.53 14.02
C LEU A 493 -19.49 3.76 13.12
N ARG A 494 -19.13 2.55 13.53
CA ARG A 494 -18.45 1.57 12.66
C ARG A 494 -19.25 1.50 11.35
N PRO A 495 -18.66 1.79 10.19
CA PRO A 495 -19.31 1.50 8.93
C PRO A 495 -19.25 -0.02 8.78
N ASP A 496 -20.39 -0.70 8.93
CA ASP A 496 -20.58 -1.96 8.21
C ASP A 496 -20.18 -1.69 6.75
N ALA A 497 -19.24 -2.48 6.23
CA ALA A 497 -18.67 -2.27 4.91
C ALA A 497 -19.80 -2.01 3.90
N PRO A 498 -19.78 -0.89 3.16
CA PRO A 498 -20.89 -0.52 2.30
C PRO A 498 -21.19 -1.60 1.24
N GLN A 499 -22.33 -2.31 1.38
CA GLN A 499 -22.91 -3.25 0.40
C GLN A 499 -23.53 -2.52 -0.81
N TRP A 500 -22.83 -1.53 -1.38
CA TRP A 500 -23.45 -0.60 -2.33
C TRP A 500 -23.67 -1.17 -3.72
N PHE A 501 -23.07 -2.33 -4.00
CA PHE A 501 -23.29 -3.09 -5.20
C PHE A 501 -23.27 -4.56 -4.78
N GLY A 502 -24.45 -5.06 -4.37
CA GLY A 502 -24.69 -6.49 -4.47
C GLY A 502 -24.43 -6.88 -5.91
N GLU A 503 -23.66 -7.95 -6.10
CA GLU A 503 -23.57 -8.64 -7.38
C GLU A 503 -25.02 -8.83 -7.86
N GLU A 504 -25.40 -8.14 -8.94
CA GLU A 504 -26.70 -8.40 -9.57
C GLU A 504 -26.62 -9.84 -10.07
N ASP A 505 -27.28 -10.74 -9.35
CA ASP A 505 -27.56 -12.11 -9.78
C ASP A 505 -28.14 -12.01 -11.20
N SER A 506 -27.32 -12.33 -12.19
CA SER A 506 -27.81 -12.52 -13.54
C SER A 506 -28.67 -13.77 -13.52
N ASP A 507 -29.98 -13.58 -13.43
CA ASP A 507 -31.00 -14.60 -13.68
C ASP A 507 -30.85 -15.12 -15.12
N ASP A 508 -29.94 -16.07 -15.31
CA ASP A 508 -29.80 -16.80 -16.58
C ASP A 508 -30.80 -17.97 -16.57
N ASP A 509 -32.07 -17.61 -16.75
CA ASP A 509 -33.15 -18.52 -17.10
C ASP A 509 -32.91 -19.06 -18.52
N THR A 510 -32.26 -20.23 -18.69
CA THR A 510 -32.63 -21.13 -19.80
C THR A 510 -32.30 -22.62 -19.57
N ASN A 511 -33.38 -23.35 -19.29
CA ASN A 511 -33.73 -24.68 -19.83
C ASN A 511 -32.95 -25.93 -19.40
N GLU A 512 -33.58 -26.60 -18.44
CA GLU A 512 -33.65 -28.06 -18.31
C GLU A 512 -33.89 -28.75 -19.67
N MET A 513 -33.01 -29.69 -20.01
CA MET A 513 -33.39 -30.86 -20.81
C MET A 513 -32.89 -32.12 -20.12
N GLU A 514 -33.85 -32.81 -19.50
CA GLU A 514 -33.72 -34.17 -19.03
C GLU A 514 -33.39 -35.11 -20.21
N SER A 515 -32.40 -35.98 -20.01
CA SER A 515 -32.22 -37.16 -20.84
C SER A 515 -31.87 -38.34 -19.94
N GLU A 516 -32.92 -39.03 -19.51
CA GLU A 516 -32.90 -40.38 -18.98
C GLU A 516 -32.13 -41.33 -19.91
N VAL A 517 -31.06 -41.98 -19.42
CA VAL A 517 -30.73 -43.36 -19.83
C VAL A 517 -30.25 -44.13 -18.62
N SER A 518 -31.03 -45.16 -18.30
CA SER A 518 -30.80 -46.12 -17.21
C SER A 518 -29.63 -47.07 -17.45
N SER A 519 -29.03 -47.48 -16.33
CA SER A 519 -28.56 -48.83 -15.98
C SER A 519 -27.40 -49.45 -16.76
N LEU A 520 -26.30 -49.74 -16.05
CA LEU A 520 -25.90 -51.12 -15.68
C LEU A 520 -24.65 -51.08 -14.77
N LEU A 521 -24.81 -51.50 -13.51
CA LEU A 521 -23.72 -52.02 -12.67
C LEU A 521 -23.26 -53.38 -13.21
N PRO A 522 -22.03 -53.81 -12.89
CA PRO A 522 -21.95 -54.75 -11.78
C PRO A 522 -20.81 -54.47 -10.78
N ASP A 523 -21.10 -54.84 -9.54
CA ASP A 523 -20.21 -54.99 -8.40
C ASP A 523 -18.96 -55.83 -8.73
N THR A 524 -17.79 -55.35 -8.32
CA THR A 524 -16.75 -56.17 -7.69
C THR A 524 -15.96 -55.34 -6.69
N VAL A 525 -16.12 -55.73 -5.43
CA VAL A 525 -15.22 -55.70 -4.26
C VAL A 525 -13.73 -55.51 -4.59
N ASP A 526 -13.10 -54.56 -3.90
CA ASP A 526 -11.74 -54.56 -3.30
C ASP A 526 -11.62 -53.20 -2.57
N ASP A 527 -11.92 -53.10 -1.28
CA ASP A 527 -11.06 -53.33 -0.10
C ASP A 527 -9.70 -52.59 -0.12
N ASP A 528 -9.45 -51.91 1.00
CA ASP A 528 -8.22 -51.22 1.42
C ASP A 528 -7.78 -49.95 0.67
N THR A 529 -8.00 -48.78 1.30
CA THR A 529 -6.95 -47.98 1.99
C THR A 529 -7.46 -46.52 2.14
N THR A 530 -8.33 -46.26 3.11
CA THR A 530 -8.63 -44.88 3.53
C THR A 530 -7.54 -44.43 4.51
N SER A 531 -6.44 -43.90 3.96
CA SER A 531 -5.51 -43.10 4.75
C SER A 531 -6.21 -41.78 5.08
N GLY A 532 -6.80 -41.69 6.27
CA GLY A 532 -7.16 -40.42 6.86
C GLY A 532 -5.90 -39.56 6.94
N ILE A 533 -5.90 -38.46 6.19
CA ILE A 533 -4.92 -37.38 6.37
C ILE A 533 -5.27 -36.75 7.71
N VAL A 534 -4.63 -37.25 8.76
CA VAL A 534 -4.49 -36.51 10.02
C VAL A 534 -3.45 -35.45 9.71
N CYS A 535 -3.89 -34.21 9.53
CA CYS A 535 -3.01 -33.04 9.52
C CYS A 535 -2.34 -32.99 10.89
N ILE A 536 -1.10 -33.50 10.96
CA ILE A 536 -0.23 -33.21 12.09
C ILE A 536 0.22 -31.77 11.84
N ALA A 537 -0.53 -30.81 12.38
CA ALA A 537 -0.02 -29.47 12.59
C ALA A 537 1.30 -29.63 13.36
N SER A 538 2.41 -29.30 12.72
CA SER A 538 3.65 -29.07 13.44
C SER A 538 3.33 -27.99 14.46
N THR A 539 3.26 -28.37 15.73
CA THR A 539 3.10 -27.45 16.85
C THR A 539 4.39 -26.64 16.96
N THR A 540 4.53 -25.63 16.10
CA THR A 540 5.39 -24.50 16.37
C THR A 540 4.72 -23.76 17.52
N THR A 541 5.20 -23.98 18.74
CA THR A 541 4.78 -23.21 19.91
C THR A 541 5.04 -21.74 19.61
N MET A 542 3.96 -20.96 19.49
CA MET A 542 3.99 -19.50 19.53
C MET A 542 4.80 -19.05 20.74
N PRO A 543 5.68 -18.03 20.62
CA PRO A 543 6.29 -17.40 21.78
C PRO A 543 5.20 -16.95 22.76
N GLN A 544 5.49 -17.04 24.07
CA GLN A 544 4.56 -16.72 25.17
C GLN A 544 4.04 -15.27 25.20
N TRP A 545 4.35 -14.43 24.22
CA TRP A 545 4.06 -12.99 24.18
C TRP A 545 2.62 -12.62 23.83
N PHE A 546 1.83 -13.56 23.30
CA PHE A 546 0.41 -13.32 22.96
C PHE A 546 -0.55 -13.85 24.03
N ASP A 547 -0.03 -14.45 25.11
CA ASP A 547 -0.82 -15.06 26.17
C ASP A 547 -0.67 -14.28 27.48
N ASP A 548 -0.79 -12.96 27.41
CA ASP A 548 -1.00 -12.10 28.59
C ASP A 548 -2.51 -12.10 28.92
N THR A 549 -3.08 -13.29 29.14
CA THR A 549 -4.26 -13.37 29.99
C THR A 549 -3.76 -13.22 31.42
N ASP A 550 -3.92 -12.01 31.96
CA ASP A 550 -3.79 -11.76 33.39
C ASP A 550 -4.59 -12.83 34.14
N GLY A 551 -3.88 -13.82 34.66
CA GLY A 551 -4.45 -14.86 35.50
C GLY A 551 -5.01 -14.19 36.74
N GLU A 552 -6.31 -13.89 36.71
CA GLU A 552 -7.06 -13.63 37.92
C GLU A 552 -6.97 -14.91 38.76
N ASP A 553 -6.04 -14.91 39.72
CA ASP A 553 -5.99 -15.81 40.85
C ASP A 553 -7.35 -15.71 41.58
N GLU A 554 -8.33 -16.52 41.19
CA GLU A 554 -9.52 -16.76 41.99
C GLU A 554 -9.07 -17.44 43.29
N ALA A 555 -8.89 -16.60 44.31
CA ALA A 555 -8.70 -17.00 45.69
C ALA A 555 -9.84 -17.93 46.10
N GLY A 556 -9.49 -19.17 46.45
CA GLY A 556 -10.40 -20.17 46.97
C GLY A 556 -11.20 -19.65 48.16
N ILE A 557 -12.52 -19.55 47.96
CA ILE A 557 -13.48 -19.35 49.04
C ILE A 557 -13.85 -20.74 49.57
N ASP A 558 -13.29 -21.10 50.72
CA ASP A 558 -13.83 -22.18 51.56
C ASP A 558 -15.16 -21.71 52.19
N LEU A 559 -16.23 -22.46 51.97
CA LEU A 559 -17.49 -22.37 52.70
C LEU A 559 -17.84 -23.73 53.34
N PRO A 560 -18.48 -23.72 54.52
CA PRO A 560 -18.46 -24.82 55.51
C PRO A 560 -19.25 -26.08 55.15
#